data_AF-A0A075FXF1-F1
#
_entry.id   AF-A0A075FXF1-F1
#
_cell.length_a   1.000
_cell.length_b   1.000
_cell.length_c   1.000
_cell.angle_alpha   90.00
_cell.angle_beta   90.00
_cell.angle_gamma   90.00
#
_symmetry.space_group_name_H-M   'P 1'
#
loop_
_entity.id
_entity.type
_entity.pdbx_description
1 polymer ?
#
loop_
_entity_poly.entity_id
_entity_poly.type
_entity_poly.pdbx_seq_one_letter_code
_entity_poly.pdbx_strand_id
1 'polypeptide(L)'
;MEVRGFNLSDEITAGAAGSAELAVRMRDRVTAAQIGAPDPEDGVIREPYPYHLKFCTATYKDSGQLRRRFLRRGEHTIAPHEILTEDGTLVFGAIDCEPEDAPDWIEEINQETGLPRRFMLYDEDNRRIELPLSMAEELIEAIDAPIALVEVHPTHERLEMTVVYLGEDSEEQ
;
A
#
# COMPACT_ATOMS: atom_id res chain seq x y z
N MET A 1 -7.40 7.78 -27.18
CA MET A 1 -6.33 8.06 -26.20
C MET A 1 -5.45 6.82 -26.16
N GLU A 2 -4.27 6.87 -26.79
CA GLU A 2 -3.35 5.73 -26.83
C GLU A 2 -2.75 5.50 -25.44
N VAL A 3 -3.05 4.35 -24.86
CA VAL A 3 -2.52 3.96 -23.56
C VAL A 3 -1.06 3.56 -23.74
N ARG A 4 -0.14 4.45 -23.36
CA ARG A 4 1.27 4.10 -23.20
C ARG A 4 1.45 3.36 -21.88
N GLY A 5 1.33 2.04 -21.93
CA GLY A 5 1.54 1.13 -20.81
C GLY A 5 1.30 -0.31 -21.24
N PHE A 6 1.94 -1.27 -20.56
CA PHE A 6 1.61 -2.68 -20.73
C PHE A 6 0.14 -2.87 -20.34
N ASN A 7 -0.69 -3.31 -21.29
CA ASN A 7 -1.99 -3.88 -20.97
C ASN A 7 -1.73 -5.10 -20.09
N LEU A 8 -2.01 -4.99 -18.80
CA LEU A 8 -2.14 -6.17 -17.94
C LEU A 8 -3.38 -6.89 -18.46
N SER A 9 -3.18 -8.02 -19.13
CA SER A 9 -4.26 -8.94 -19.45
C SER A 9 -4.81 -9.49 -18.14
N ASP A 10 -6.12 -9.39 -17.93
CA ASP A 10 -6.84 -10.05 -16.83
C ASP A 10 -6.80 -11.59 -16.94
N GLU A 11 -6.21 -12.12 -18.00
CA GLU A 11 -5.81 -13.51 -18.10
C GLU A 11 -4.56 -13.73 -17.25
N ILE A 12 -4.79 -14.34 -16.08
CA ILE A 12 -3.85 -15.16 -15.30
C ILE A 12 -2.41 -14.98 -15.79
N THR A 13 -1.59 -14.23 -15.05
CA THR A 13 -0.13 -14.23 -15.19
C THR A 13 0.38 -15.63 -14.81
N ALA A 14 0.05 -16.63 -15.62
CA ALA A 14 0.53 -17.99 -15.53
C ALA A 14 1.96 -17.93 -16.02
N GLY A 15 2.88 -17.57 -15.13
CA GLY A 15 4.24 -18.04 -15.29
C GLY A 15 4.14 -19.54 -15.56
N ALA A 16 4.52 -19.99 -16.75
CA ALA A 16 4.51 -21.42 -17.07
C ALA A 16 5.29 -22.13 -15.96
N ALA A 17 4.72 -23.18 -15.37
CA ALA A 17 5.41 -23.95 -14.34
C ALA A 17 6.80 -24.36 -14.87
N GLY A 18 7.86 -24.10 -14.09
CA GLY A 18 9.24 -24.32 -14.53
C GLY A 18 9.95 -23.11 -15.17
N SER A 19 9.23 -22.02 -15.46
CA SER A 19 9.80 -20.84 -16.14
C SER A 19 10.81 -20.08 -15.27
N ALA A 20 10.57 -19.99 -13.97
CA ALA A 20 11.50 -19.37 -13.02
C ALA A 20 12.77 -20.20 -12.89
N GLU A 21 12.63 -21.52 -12.77
CA GLU A 21 13.73 -22.48 -12.69
C GLU A 21 14.58 -22.43 -13.95
N LEU A 22 13.95 -22.40 -15.14
CA LEU A 22 14.67 -22.26 -16.40
C LEU A 22 15.44 -20.93 -16.48
N ALA A 23 14.83 -19.82 -16.05
CA ALA A 23 15.48 -18.52 -16.07
C ALA A 23 16.67 -18.45 -15.10
N VAL A 24 16.57 -19.08 -13.92
CA VAL A 24 17.69 -19.23 -12.97
C VAL A 24 18.81 -20.05 -13.60
N ARG A 25 18.50 -21.20 -14.21
CA ARG A 25 19.50 -22.04 -14.90
C ARG A 25 20.21 -21.25 -16.00
N MET A 26 19.47 -20.54 -16.84
CA MET A 26 20.06 -19.70 -17.90
C MET A 26 20.96 -18.60 -17.34
N ARG A 27 20.53 -17.91 -16.26
CA ARG A 27 21.34 -16.90 -15.59
C ARG A 27 22.68 -17.48 -15.13
N ASP A 28 22.64 -18.61 -14.44
CA ASP A 28 23.83 -19.22 -13.83
C ASP A 28 24.83 -19.69 -14.88
N ARG A 29 24.34 -20.20 -16.03
CA ARG A 29 25.18 -20.52 -17.19
C ARG A 29 25.88 -19.30 -17.78
N VAL A 30 25.16 -18.18 -17.92
CA VAL A 30 25.74 -16.92 -18.42
C VAL A 30 26.78 -16.38 -17.43
N THR A 31 26.50 -16.45 -16.12
CA THR A 31 27.45 -16.03 -15.07
C THR A 31 28.69 -16.90 -15.04
N ALA A 32 28.55 -18.24 -15.16
CA ALA A 32 29.69 -19.16 -15.19
C ALA A 32 30.62 -18.88 -16.37
N ALA A 33 30.06 -18.70 -17.58
CA ALA A 33 30.83 -18.32 -18.76
C ALA A 33 31.56 -16.98 -18.59
N GLN A 34 30.94 -16.00 -17.92
CA GLN A 34 31.55 -14.68 -17.67
C GLN A 34 32.83 -14.76 -16.82
N ILE A 35 32.87 -15.67 -15.86
CA ILE A 35 34.03 -15.86 -14.95
C ILE A 35 34.97 -16.98 -15.40
N GLY A 36 34.72 -17.60 -16.56
CA GLY A 36 35.50 -18.74 -17.06
C GLY A 36 35.32 -20.03 -16.25
N ALA A 37 34.24 -20.16 -15.50
CA ALA A 37 33.91 -21.37 -14.76
C ALA A 37 33.25 -22.43 -15.66
N PRO A 38 33.37 -23.73 -15.33
CA PRO A 38 32.62 -24.78 -16.01
C PRO A 38 31.13 -24.54 -15.84
N ASP A 39 30.37 -24.78 -16.91
CA ASP A 39 28.92 -24.61 -16.89
C ASP A 39 28.25 -25.55 -15.88
N PRO A 40 27.31 -25.04 -15.06
CA PRO A 40 26.72 -25.81 -13.97
C PRO A 40 25.86 -27.00 -14.43
N GLU A 41 25.44 -27.06 -15.71
CA GLU A 41 24.60 -28.13 -16.24
C GLU A 41 25.41 -29.24 -16.94
N ASP A 42 26.44 -28.87 -17.69
CA ASP A 42 27.20 -29.82 -18.52
C ASP A 42 28.73 -29.79 -18.33
N GLY A 43 29.24 -28.92 -17.46
CA GLY A 43 30.65 -28.83 -17.11
C GLY A 43 31.54 -28.20 -18.18
N VAL A 44 30.99 -27.79 -19.33
CA VAL A 44 31.77 -27.22 -20.44
C VAL A 44 32.15 -25.78 -20.11
N ILE A 45 33.43 -25.44 -20.26
CA ILE A 45 33.92 -24.06 -20.13
C ILE A 45 33.60 -23.33 -21.43
N ARG A 46 32.91 -22.20 -21.31
CA ARG A 46 32.47 -21.38 -22.44
C ARG A 46 33.08 -19.99 -22.35
N GLU A 47 33.30 -19.38 -23.52
CA GLU A 47 33.68 -17.97 -23.61
C GLU A 47 32.55 -17.06 -23.10
N PRO A 48 32.86 -15.87 -22.57
CA PRO A 48 31.86 -14.91 -22.11
C PRO A 48 30.86 -14.52 -23.22
N TYR A 49 29.57 -14.53 -22.87
CA TYR A 49 28.52 -14.06 -23.78
C TYR A 49 28.53 -12.52 -23.87
N PRO A 50 28.11 -11.92 -25.01
CA PRO A 50 28.08 -10.47 -25.18
C PRO A 50 26.92 -9.76 -24.43
N TYR A 51 26.33 -10.42 -23.43
CA TYR A 51 25.21 -9.91 -22.65
C TYR A 51 25.25 -10.44 -21.21
N HIS A 52 24.64 -9.69 -20.29
CA HIS A 52 24.35 -10.15 -18.94
C HIS A 52 22.87 -10.50 -18.81
N LEU A 53 22.59 -11.67 -18.25
CA LEU A 53 21.24 -12.10 -17.95
C LEU A 53 20.91 -11.77 -16.50
N LYS A 54 19.89 -10.93 -16.29
CA LYS A 54 19.30 -10.69 -14.97
C LYS A 54 17.88 -11.23 -14.98
N PHE A 55 17.56 -12.08 -14.01
CA PHE A 55 16.22 -12.60 -13.80
C PHE A 55 15.63 -12.00 -12.53
N CYS A 56 14.46 -11.38 -12.66
CA CYS A 56 13.60 -10.97 -11.55
C CYS A 56 12.21 -11.51 -11.83
N THR A 57 11.50 -11.95 -10.80
CA THR A 57 10.09 -12.35 -10.95
C THR A 57 9.22 -11.12 -11.22
N ALA A 58 8.13 -11.30 -11.96
CA ALA A 58 7.13 -10.25 -12.17
C ALA A 58 6.62 -9.72 -10.82
N THR A 59 6.29 -10.62 -9.90
CA THR A 59 5.88 -10.29 -8.52
C THR A 59 6.88 -9.40 -7.79
N TYR A 60 8.19 -9.68 -7.87
CA TYR A 60 9.22 -8.86 -7.21
C TYR A 60 9.32 -7.46 -7.83
N LYS A 61 9.27 -7.39 -9.17
CA LYS A 61 9.34 -6.12 -9.88
C LYS A 61 8.09 -5.28 -9.63
N ASP A 62 6.92 -5.90 -9.66
CA ASP A 62 5.64 -5.24 -9.45
C ASP A 62 5.51 -4.76 -8.02
N SER A 63 5.86 -5.57 -7.01
CA SER A 63 5.78 -5.15 -5.60
C SER A 63 6.67 -3.93 -5.31
N GLY A 64 7.93 -3.95 -5.77
CA GLY A 64 8.84 -2.82 -5.57
C GLY A 64 8.46 -1.58 -6.39
N GLN A 65 7.92 -1.75 -7.60
CA GLN A 65 7.48 -0.63 -8.43
C GLN A 65 6.16 -0.03 -7.96
N LEU A 66 5.21 -0.85 -7.52
CA LEU A 66 3.92 -0.44 -6.98
C LEU A 66 4.10 0.32 -5.67
N ARG A 67 4.87 -0.23 -4.71
CA ARG A 67 5.17 0.49 -3.45
C ARG A 67 5.74 1.88 -3.71
N ARG A 68 6.73 2.01 -4.59
CA ARG A 68 7.29 3.32 -4.96
C ARG A 68 6.29 4.24 -5.67
N ARG A 69 5.34 3.68 -6.44
CA ARG A 69 4.27 4.47 -7.06
C ARG A 69 3.29 4.98 -6.01
N PHE A 70 2.94 4.16 -5.03
CA PHE A 70 2.08 4.55 -3.93
C PHE A 70 2.73 5.60 -3.04
N LEU A 71 4.01 5.44 -2.66
CA LEU A 71 4.74 6.47 -1.92
C LEU A 71 4.72 7.83 -2.62
N ARG A 72 5.13 7.89 -3.90
CA ARG A 72 5.09 9.14 -4.67
C ARG A 72 3.70 9.73 -4.80
N ARG A 73 2.67 8.88 -4.91
CA ARG A 73 1.29 9.37 -5.02
C ARG A 73 0.83 9.91 -3.68
N GLY A 74 1.03 9.17 -2.59
CA GLY A 74 0.75 9.60 -1.23
C GLY A 74 1.40 10.95 -0.91
N GLU A 75 2.69 11.12 -1.23
CA GLU A 75 3.40 12.41 -1.05
C GLU A 75 2.72 13.61 -1.72
N HIS A 76 1.94 13.38 -2.79
CA HIS A 76 1.25 14.42 -3.55
C HIS A 76 -0.25 14.51 -3.26
N THR A 77 -0.88 13.46 -2.72
CA THR A 77 -2.34 13.37 -2.52
C THR A 77 -2.77 13.33 -1.07
N ILE A 78 -1.82 13.29 -0.12
CA ILE A 78 -2.10 13.21 1.31
C ILE A 78 -2.95 14.39 1.79
N ALA A 79 -4.01 14.09 2.52
CA ALA A 79 -4.86 15.06 3.18
C ALA A 79 -4.26 15.48 4.54
N PRO A 80 -4.66 16.64 5.12
CA PRO A 80 -4.06 17.14 6.35
C PRO A 80 -4.15 16.17 7.54
N HIS A 81 -5.20 15.36 7.61
CA HIS A 81 -5.47 14.42 8.69
C HIS A 81 -4.78 13.06 8.56
N GLU A 82 -4.11 12.82 7.43
CA GLU A 82 -3.54 11.53 7.09
C GLU A 82 -2.04 11.46 7.38
N ILE A 83 -1.55 10.24 7.58
CA ILE A 83 -0.12 9.91 7.69
C ILE A 83 0.24 8.90 6.60
N LEU A 84 1.26 9.23 5.79
CA LEU A 84 1.81 8.29 4.80
C LEU A 84 2.77 7.31 5.49
N THR A 85 2.48 6.02 5.38
CA THR A 85 3.32 4.94 5.92
C THR A 85 4.51 4.63 5.00
N GLU A 86 5.50 3.93 5.52
CA GLU A 86 6.63 3.46 4.72
C GLU A 86 6.20 2.46 3.63
N ASP A 87 5.11 1.73 3.85
CA ASP A 87 4.59 0.75 2.89
C ASP A 87 3.76 1.37 1.76
N GLY A 88 3.58 2.70 1.79
CA GLY A 88 2.86 3.43 0.76
C GLY A 88 1.35 3.34 0.94
N THR A 89 0.87 3.34 2.18
CA THR A 89 -0.54 3.47 2.56
C THR A 89 -0.75 4.75 3.34
N LEU A 90 -2.01 5.19 3.45
CA LEU A 90 -2.41 6.36 4.22
C LEU A 90 -3.18 5.87 5.44
N VAL A 91 -2.81 6.35 6.62
CA VAL A 91 -3.45 6.00 7.89
C VAL A 91 -4.06 7.25 8.52
N PHE A 92 -5.26 7.11 9.06
CA PHE A 92 -5.97 8.15 9.79
C PHE A 92 -6.92 7.50 10.81
N GLY A 93 -7.43 8.32 11.73
CA GLY A 93 -8.50 7.92 12.63
C GLY A 93 -9.87 8.22 12.01
N ALA A 94 -10.87 7.45 12.35
CA ALA A 94 -12.24 7.65 11.91
C ALA A 94 -13.22 7.46 13.05
N ILE A 95 -14.23 8.34 13.15
CA ILE A 95 -15.30 8.26 14.13
C ILE A 95 -16.60 8.05 13.38
N ASP A 96 -17.32 6.96 13.67
CA ASP A 96 -18.63 6.69 13.06
C ASP A 96 -19.60 7.83 13.40
N CYS A 97 -20.21 8.43 12.39
CA CYS A 97 -21.02 9.62 12.57
C CYS A 97 -22.08 9.78 11.47
N GLU A 98 -23.31 10.04 11.90
CA GLU A 98 -24.41 10.29 10.98
C GLU A 98 -24.27 11.64 10.26
N PRO A 99 -24.76 11.77 9.02
CA PRO A 99 -24.60 13.00 8.25
C PRO A 99 -25.23 14.23 8.92
N GLU A 100 -26.28 14.01 9.69
CA GLU A 100 -27.01 15.06 10.41
C GLU A 100 -26.20 15.60 11.61
N ASP A 101 -25.41 14.74 12.25
CA ASP A 101 -24.64 15.06 13.47
C ASP A 101 -23.21 15.56 13.15
N ALA A 102 -22.68 15.20 11.98
CA ALA A 102 -21.29 15.49 11.61
C ALA A 102 -20.88 16.98 11.73
N PRO A 103 -21.70 17.97 11.30
CA PRO A 103 -21.33 19.37 11.45
C PRO A 103 -21.16 19.81 12.91
N ASP A 104 -22.01 19.30 13.79
CA ASP A 104 -22.02 19.64 15.21
C ASP A 104 -20.83 18.97 15.91
N TRP A 105 -20.56 17.71 15.62
CA TRP A 105 -19.43 16.96 16.18
C TRP A 105 -18.08 17.56 15.76
N ILE A 106 -17.93 17.93 14.47
CA ILE A 106 -16.72 18.60 13.99
C ILE A 106 -16.49 19.91 14.75
N GLU A 107 -17.55 20.63 15.09
CA GLU A 107 -17.43 21.87 15.85
C GLU A 107 -17.11 21.63 17.32
N GLU A 108 -17.74 20.65 17.95
CA GLU A 108 -17.45 20.27 19.33
C GLU A 108 -16.00 19.81 19.49
N ILE A 109 -15.53 18.91 18.61
CA ILE A 109 -14.13 18.47 18.58
C ILE A 109 -13.20 19.68 18.38
N ASN A 110 -13.54 20.62 17.50
CA ASN A 110 -12.73 21.83 17.29
C ASN A 110 -12.63 22.70 18.56
N GLN A 111 -13.74 22.88 19.28
CA GLN A 111 -13.81 23.73 20.46
C GLN A 111 -13.11 23.11 21.67
N GLU A 112 -13.31 21.81 21.90
CA GLU A 112 -12.78 21.11 23.07
C GLU A 112 -11.30 20.74 22.92
N THR A 113 -10.88 20.30 21.72
CA THR A 113 -9.49 19.83 21.49
C THR A 113 -8.59 20.90 20.86
N GLY A 114 -9.19 21.93 20.25
CA GLY A 114 -8.47 22.90 19.43
C GLY A 114 -8.03 22.36 18.06
N LEU A 115 -8.39 21.13 17.67
CA LEU A 115 -8.05 20.56 16.37
C LEU A 115 -8.70 21.40 15.25
N PRO A 116 -7.93 22.04 14.35
CA PRO A 116 -8.52 22.88 13.32
C PRO A 116 -9.39 22.09 12.35
N ARG A 117 -10.56 22.61 11.99
CA ARG A 117 -11.52 21.95 11.08
C ARG A 117 -10.93 21.41 9.78
N ARG A 118 -9.86 22.01 9.25
CA ARG A 118 -9.15 21.51 8.04
C ARG A 118 -8.51 20.13 8.20
N PHE A 119 -8.35 19.66 9.42
CA PHE A 119 -7.88 18.32 9.78
C PHE A 119 -9.04 17.36 10.06
N MET A 120 -10.28 17.75 9.76
CA MET A 120 -11.44 16.88 9.89
C MET A 120 -12.17 16.86 8.55
N LEU A 121 -12.53 15.67 8.09
CA LEU A 121 -13.28 15.46 6.86
C LEU A 121 -14.46 14.56 7.18
N TYR A 122 -15.67 14.99 6.84
CA TYR A 122 -16.80 14.06 6.82
C TYR A 122 -16.78 13.26 5.51
N ASP A 123 -16.71 11.95 5.62
CA ASP A 123 -16.84 11.00 4.52
C ASP A 123 -18.29 10.51 4.47
N GLU A 124 -19.04 10.97 3.47
CA GLU A 124 -20.44 10.59 3.26
C GLU A 124 -20.61 9.12 2.85
N ASP A 125 -19.65 8.57 2.11
CA ASP A 125 -19.74 7.21 1.59
C ASP A 125 -19.58 6.19 2.72
N ASN A 126 -18.68 6.48 3.66
CA ASN A 126 -18.40 5.64 4.83
C ASN A 126 -19.10 6.09 6.12
N ARG A 127 -19.85 7.21 6.08
CA ARG A 127 -20.59 7.79 7.22
C ARG A 127 -19.74 7.94 8.48
N ARG A 128 -18.62 8.65 8.34
CA ARG A 128 -17.64 8.85 9.42
C ARG A 128 -16.91 10.17 9.29
N ILE A 129 -16.40 10.67 10.42
CA ILE A 129 -15.48 11.81 10.45
C ILE A 129 -14.06 11.25 10.46
N GLU A 130 -13.28 11.56 9.42
CA GLU A 130 -11.85 11.27 9.36
C GLU A 130 -11.04 12.40 10.01
N LEU A 131 -10.04 12.05 10.82
CA LEU A 131 -9.21 12.97 11.57
C LEU A 131 -7.81 12.36 11.86
N PRO A 132 -6.83 13.12 12.39
CA PRO A 132 -5.54 12.55 12.74
C PRO A 132 -5.70 11.38 13.71
N LEU A 133 -5.01 10.26 13.43
CA LEU A 133 -5.07 9.07 14.27
C LEU A 133 -4.76 9.37 15.74
N SER A 134 -3.76 10.22 16.01
CA SER A 134 -3.41 10.62 17.38
C SER A 134 -4.56 11.31 18.10
N MET A 135 -5.40 12.07 17.38
CA MET A 135 -6.58 12.70 17.99
C MET A 135 -7.69 11.67 18.20
N ALA A 136 -7.90 10.76 17.24
CA ALA A 136 -8.85 9.68 17.41
C ALA A 136 -8.54 8.83 18.65
N GLU A 137 -7.26 8.54 18.92
CA GLU A 137 -6.81 7.84 20.13
C GLU A 137 -7.13 8.60 21.42
N GLU A 138 -7.02 9.94 21.43
CA GLU A 138 -7.37 10.77 22.59
C GLU A 138 -8.89 10.82 22.84
N LEU A 139 -9.70 10.63 21.80
CA LEU A 139 -11.16 10.75 21.87
C LEU A 139 -11.89 9.47 22.27
N ILE A 140 -11.20 8.32 22.36
CA ILE A 140 -11.79 7.00 22.67
C ILE A 140 -12.65 7.03 23.94
N GLU A 141 -12.17 7.68 25.01
CA GLU A 141 -12.89 7.74 26.28
C GLU A 141 -13.91 8.88 26.35
N ALA A 142 -13.90 9.80 25.38
CA ALA A 142 -14.69 11.03 25.39
C ALA A 142 -15.94 10.95 24.52
N ILE A 143 -15.94 10.10 23.48
CA ILE A 143 -17.02 10.00 22.50
C ILE A 143 -17.70 8.63 22.63
N ASP A 144 -19.02 8.64 22.74
CA ASP A 144 -19.86 7.44 22.77
C ASP A 144 -20.20 6.97 21.34
N ALA A 145 -19.17 6.70 20.55
CA ALA A 145 -19.30 6.17 19.19
C ALA A 145 -18.06 5.35 18.80
N PRO A 146 -18.21 4.36 17.89
CA PRO A 146 -17.07 3.60 17.39
C PRO A 146 -16.00 4.50 16.77
N ILE A 147 -14.76 4.31 17.23
CA ILE A 147 -13.58 4.98 16.68
C ILE A 147 -12.68 3.91 16.10
N ALA A 148 -12.13 4.13 14.91
CA ALA A 148 -11.24 3.19 14.24
C ALA A 148 -9.96 3.85 13.72
N LEU A 149 -8.88 3.06 13.67
CA LEU A 149 -7.77 3.29 12.76
C LEU A 149 -8.16 2.74 11.39
N VAL A 150 -8.04 3.57 10.37
CA VAL A 150 -8.30 3.19 8.97
C VAL A 150 -7.02 3.35 8.16
N GLU A 151 -6.69 2.33 7.38
CA GLU A 151 -5.58 2.30 6.45
C GLU A 151 -6.10 2.14 5.02
N VAL A 152 -5.69 3.01 4.10
CA VAL A 152 -6.11 2.98 2.70
C VAL A 152 -4.92 3.07 1.74
N HIS A 153 -5.14 2.62 0.50
CA HIS A 153 -4.21 2.92 -0.57
C HIS A 153 -4.31 4.38 -1.02
N PRO A 154 -3.18 5.05 -1.36
CA PRO A 154 -3.17 6.42 -1.85
C PRO A 154 -3.60 6.43 -3.32
N THR A 155 -4.76 5.89 -3.67
CA THR A 155 -5.31 5.83 -5.03
C THR A 155 -6.58 6.65 -5.11
N HIS A 156 -7.12 6.81 -6.31
CA HIS A 156 -8.38 7.53 -6.47
C HIS A 156 -9.53 6.86 -5.71
N GLU A 157 -9.59 5.53 -5.75
CA GLU A 157 -10.63 4.73 -5.09
C GLU A 157 -10.40 4.60 -3.57
N ARG A 158 -9.23 4.99 -3.07
CA ARG A 158 -8.87 4.91 -1.64
C ARG A 158 -9.23 3.56 -0.99
N LEU A 159 -8.91 2.46 -1.68
CA LEU A 159 -9.23 1.11 -1.23
C LEU A 159 -8.79 0.90 0.23
N GLU A 160 -9.75 0.53 1.09
CA GLU A 160 -9.50 0.20 2.48
C GLU A 160 -8.75 -1.13 2.60
N MET A 161 -7.65 -1.09 3.31
CA MET A 161 -6.77 -2.22 3.56
C MET A 161 -7.03 -2.81 4.94
N THR A 162 -7.12 -1.92 5.93
CA THR A 162 -7.23 -2.30 7.34
C THR A 162 -8.18 -1.34 8.04
N VAL A 163 -9.09 -1.88 8.84
CA VAL A 163 -9.92 -1.12 9.79
C VAL A 163 -9.78 -1.81 11.14
N VAL A 164 -9.35 -1.06 12.16
CA VAL A 164 -9.20 -1.55 13.54
C VAL A 164 -9.95 -0.63 14.47
N TYR A 165 -11.02 -1.11 15.09
CA TYR A 165 -11.74 -0.35 16.11
C TYR A 165 -10.85 -0.20 17.36
N LEU A 166 -10.79 1.02 17.88
CA LEU A 166 -9.98 1.43 19.01
C LEU A 166 -10.85 1.43 20.27
N GLY A 167 -10.29 1.02 21.40
CA GLY A 167 -10.99 1.03 22.69
C GLY A 167 -11.96 -0.13 22.91
N GLU A 168 -12.24 -0.95 21.89
CA GLU A 168 -12.85 -2.26 22.09
C GLU A 168 -11.76 -3.20 22.63
N ASP A 169 -11.93 -3.66 23.88
CA ASP A 169 -11.12 -4.74 24.41
C ASP A 169 -11.16 -5.90 23.41
N SER A 170 -9.98 -6.40 23.05
CA SER A 170 -9.80 -7.57 22.20
C SER A 170 -10.25 -8.84 22.94
N GLU A 171 -11.47 -8.88 23.43
CA GLU A 171 -12.14 -10.09 23.87
C GLU A 171 -13.02 -10.58 22.71
N GLU A 172 -12.72 -11.79 22.26
CA GLU A 172 -13.42 -12.58 21.25
C GLU A 172 -12.96 -12.40 19.78
N GLN A 173 -11.86 -13.09 19.46
CA GLN A 173 -11.87 -14.16 18.43
C GLN A 173 -10.68 -15.11 18.55
#